data_AF-A0A0K6H2S5-F1
#
_entry.id   AF-A0A0K6H2S5-F1
#
_cell.length_a   1.000
_cell.length_b   1.000
_cell.length_c   1.000
_cell.angle_alpha   90.00
_cell.angle_beta   90.00
_cell.angle_gamma   90.00
#
_symmetry.space_group_name_H-M   'P 1'
#
loop_
_entity.id
_entity.type
_entity.pdbx_description
1 polymer ?
#
loop_
_entity_poly.entity_id
_entity_poly.type
_entity_poly.pdbx_seq_one_letter_code
_entity_poly.pdbx_strand_id
1 'polypeptide(L)'
;MTPWRVQVCARFGTIPALWADLMEPEDLLKLARMPMPYGKYAGRCLADLPVAYLVWFSQKGFPAGELGRLLALMLEIRHNGLTHLLDPLRKH
;
A
#
# COMPACT_ATOMS: atom_id res chain seq x y z
N MET A 1 18.58 9.08 13.68
CA MET A 1 17.97 7.94 12.96
C MET A 1 16.55 7.78 13.45
N THR A 2 15.63 8.60 12.96
CA THR A 2 14.21 8.47 13.28
C THR A 2 13.58 7.57 12.21
N PRO A 3 12.84 6.50 12.59
CA PRO A 3 12.11 5.70 11.63
C PRO A 3 10.99 6.58 11.06
N TRP A 4 10.65 6.40 9.80
CA TRP A 4 9.72 7.18 8.97
C TRP A 4 8.29 7.41 9.53
N ARG A 5 8.01 7.03 10.78
CA ARG A 5 6.71 7.02 11.44
C ARG A 5 6.32 8.34 12.14
N VAL A 6 7.24 9.30 12.29
CA VAL A 6 6.98 10.55 13.05
C VAL A 6 6.90 11.80 12.17
N GLN A 7 7.34 11.72 10.91
CA GLN A 7 7.31 12.88 10.00
C GLN A 7 5.89 13.29 9.58
N VAL A 8 4.93 12.35 9.63
CA VAL A 8 3.53 12.60 9.21
C VAL A 8 2.70 13.24 10.32
N CYS A 9 2.83 12.77 11.57
CA CYS A 9 1.99 13.29 12.68
C CYS A 9 2.43 14.66 13.21
N ALA A 10 3.70 15.05 13.09
CA ALA A 10 4.22 16.26 13.74
C ALA A 10 4.04 17.57 12.95
N ARG A 11 3.46 17.56 11.74
CA ARG A 11 3.36 18.77 10.90
C ARG A 11 1.96 19.40 10.82
N PHE A 12 0.90 18.72 11.21
CA PHE A 12 -0.46 19.25 11.10
C PHE A 12 -1.29 18.97 12.36
N GLY A 13 -1.46 20.01 13.17
CA GLY A 13 -2.10 20.01 14.50
C GLY A 13 -3.63 19.91 14.53
N THR A 14 -4.25 19.50 13.44
CA THR A 14 -5.65 19.06 13.38
C THR A 14 -5.73 18.05 12.26
N ILE A 15 -6.62 17.07 12.37
CA ILE A 15 -6.92 16.12 11.31
C ILE A 15 -8.09 16.78 10.51
N PRO A 16 -7.89 17.36 9.31
CA PRO A 16 -8.98 17.82 8.42
C PRO A 16 -9.31 16.74 7.37
N ALA A 17 -10.57 16.36 7.16
CA ALA A 17 -11.13 15.32 6.25
C ALA A 17 -10.36 14.83 4.97
N LEU A 18 -9.30 15.50 4.51
CA LEU A 18 -8.33 15.15 3.47
C LEU A 18 -7.50 13.86 3.70
N TRP A 19 -7.51 13.25 4.90
CA TRP A 19 -6.87 11.93 5.14
C TRP A 19 -7.85 10.75 5.00
N ALA A 20 -9.16 11.00 4.97
CA ALA A 20 -10.14 9.97 4.63
C ALA A 20 -9.94 9.53 3.17
N ASP A 21 -9.76 10.49 2.25
CA ASP A 21 -9.41 10.26 0.83
C ASP A 21 -8.06 9.53 0.60
N LEU A 22 -7.16 9.52 1.59
CA LEU A 22 -5.85 8.87 1.50
C LEU A 22 -5.92 7.36 1.76
N MET A 23 -7.00 6.85 2.37
CA MET A 23 -7.16 5.46 2.77
C MET A 23 -8.64 5.07 2.75
N GLU A 24 -9.21 4.95 1.55
CA GLU A 24 -10.56 4.44 1.41
C GLU A 24 -10.58 2.93 1.70
N PRO A 25 -11.61 2.37 2.37
CA PRO A 25 -11.73 0.93 2.58
C PRO A 25 -11.75 0.15 1.25
N GLU A 26 -12.13 0.82 0.17
CA GLU A 26 -12.08 0.32 -1.21
C GLU A 26 -10.65 0.05 -1.70
N ASP A 27 -9.65 0.78 -1.20
CA ASP A 27 -8.26 0.55 -1.55
C ASP A 27 -7.76 -0.79 -1.02
N LEU A 28 -8.22 -1.22 0.16
CA LEU A 28 -7.91 -2.54 0.70
C LEU A 28 -8.52 -3.65 -0.16
N LEU A 29 -9.74 -3.44 -0.67
CA LEU A 29 -10.39 -4.34 -1.62
C LEU A 29 -9.62 -4.41 -2.94
N LYS A 30 -9.18 -3.26 -3.47
CA LYS A 30 -8.34 -3.19 -4.66
C LYS A 30 -7.01 -3.90 -4.44
N LEU A 31 -6.36 -3.71 -3.29
CA LEU A 31 -5.13 -4.44 -2.95
C LEU A 31 -5.31 -5.96 -2.93
N ALA A 32 -6.43 -6.43 -2.41
CA ALA A 32 -6.74 -7.86 -2.34
C ALA A 32 -7.06 -8.48 -3.71
N ARG A 33 -7.75 -7.73 -4.59
CA ARG A 33 -8.35 -8.25 -5.82
C ARG A 33 -7.65 -7.84 -7.10
N MET A 34 -6.93 -6.73 -7.11
CA MET A 34 -6.30 -6.19 -8.32
C MET A 34 -5.07 -7.04 -8.69
N PRO A 35 -5.04 -7.62 -9.89
CA PRO A 35 -3.84 -8.25 -10.41
C PRO A 35 -2.84 -7.17 -10.85
N MET A 36 -1.56 -7.46 -10.68
CA MET A 36 -0.49 -6.60 -11.19
C MET A 36 -0.57 -6.56 -12.74
N PRO A 37 -0.66 -5.38 -13.36
CA PRO A 37 -0.83 -5.27 -14.82
C PRO A 37 0.46 -5.51 -15.63
N TYR A 38 1.63 -5.43 -15.00
CA TYR A 38 2.92 -5.57 -15.69
C TYR A 38 4.05 -6.07 -14.77
N GLY A 39 5.19 -6.38 -15.38
CA GLY A 39 6.41 -6.80 -14.70
C GLY A 39 6.48 -8.30 -14.42
N LYS A 40 7.40 -8.70 -13.53
CA LYS A 40 7.68 -10.12 -13.22
C LYS A 40 6.48 -10.86 -12.60
N TYR A 41 5.61 -10.13 -11.91
CA TYR A 41 4.45 -10.68 -11.21
C TYR A 41 3.13 -10.33 -11.90
N ALA A 42 3.15 -10.05 -13.21
CA ALA A 42 1.94 -9.78 -13.98
C ALA A 42 0.91 -10.90 -13.78
N GLY A 43 -0.36 -10.54 -13.56
CA GLY A 43 -1.46 -11.48 -13.30
C GLY A 43 -1.57 -12.00 -11.87
N ARG A 44 -0.63 -11.67 -10.97
CA ARG A 44 -0.71 -11.99 -9.55
C ARG A 44 -1.35 -10.83 -8.76
N CYS A 45 -2.17 -11.12 -7.77
CA CYS A 45 -2.75 -10.09 -6.89
C CYS A 45 -1.67 -9.27 -6.18
N LEU A 46 -1.93 -7.97 -5.97
CA LEU A 46 -1.04 -7.08 -5.22
C LEU A 46 -0.78 -7.62 -3.80
N ALA A 47 -1.81 -8.20 -3.17
CA ALA A 47 -1.74 -8.86 -1.87
C ALA A 47 -0.79 -10.08 -1.81
N ASP A 48 -0.35 -10.64 -2.95
CA ASP A 48 0.57 -11.79 -3.02
C ASP A 48 1.99 -11.41 -3.49
N LEU A 49 2.28 -10.12 -3.68
CA LEU A 49 3.59 -9.65 -4.12
C LEU A 49 4.65 -9.77 -3.01
N PRO A 50 5.88 -10.26 -3.32
CA PRO A 50 6.94 -10.32 -2.32
C PRO A 50 7.35 -8.93 -1.82
N VAL A 51 7.67 -8.80 -0.53
CA VAL A 51 8.12 -7.53 0.07
C VAL A 51 9.34 -6.97 -0.64
N ALA A 52 10.30 -7.82 -1.00
CA ALA A 52 11.50 -7.40 -1.74
C ALA A 52 11.17 -6.70 -3.08
N TYR A 53 10.08 -7.10 -3.74
CA TYR A 53 9.63 -6.48 -4.98
C TYR A 53 9.05 -5.08 -4.74
N LEU A 54 8.27 -4.92 -3.68
CA LEU A 54 7.73 -3.62 -3.27
C LEU A 54 8.83 -2.65 -2.80
N VAL A 55 9.81 -3.16 -2.05
CA VAL A 55 10.98 -2.37 -1.62
C VAL A 55 11.82 -1.92 -2.82
N TRP A 56 12.03 -2.78 -3.82
CA TRP A 56 12.70 -2.40 -5.06
C TRP A 56 11.97 -1.25 -5.77
N PHE A 57 10.64 -1.29 -5.82
CA PHE A 57 9.83 -0.18 -6.34
C PHE A 57 9.97 1.10 -5.49
N SER A 58 10.03 0.98 -4.16
CA SER A 58 10.27 2.15 -3.29
C SER A 58 11.62 2.82 -3.54
N GLN A 59 12.64 2.05 -3.96
CA GLN A 59 13.96 2.59 -4.33
C GLN A 59 13.98 3.19 -5.74
N LYS A 60 13.24 2.61 -6.69
CA LYS A 60 13.16 3.08 -8.08
C LYS A 60 12.15 4.21 -8.29
N GLY A 61 11.14 4.29 -7.43
CA GLY A 61 9.95 5.13 -7.59
C GLY A 61 8.74 4.29 -8.02
N PHE A 62 7.59 4.58 -7.39
CA PHE A 62 6.31 3.99 -7.79
C PHE A 62 5.77 4.66 -9.06
N PRO A 63 5.03 3.93 -9.91
CA PRO A 63 4.34 4.51 -11.07
C PRO A 63 3.36 5.61 -10.63
N ALA A 64 3.17 6.66 -11.43
CA ALA A 64 2.15 7.66 -11.13
C ALA A 64 0.73 7.07 -11.24
N GLY A 65 -0.20 7.61 -10.45
CA GLY A 65 -1.61 7.21 -10.45
C GLY A 65 -1.97 6.20 -9.37
N GLU A 66 -3.12 5.57 -9.53
CA GLU A 66 -3.73 4.70 -8.52
C GLU A 66 -2.86 3.49 -8.17
N LEU A 67 -2.27 2.83 -9.18
CA LEU A 67 -1.43 1.65 -8.97
C LEU A 67 -0.22 1.96 -8.07
N GLY A 68 0.43 3.10 -8.25
CA GLY A 68 1.57 3.48 -7.40
C GLY A 68 1.16 3.76 -5.97
N ARG A 69 0.02 4.43 -5.77
CA ARG A 69 -0.57 4.65 -4.45
C ARG A 69 -0.85 3.31 -3.76
N LEU A 70 -1.49 2.38 -4.47
CA LEU A 70 -1.75 1.02 -3.96
C LEU A 70 -0.46 0.27 -3.63
N LEU A 71 0.56 0.32 -4.48
CA LEU A 71 1.85 -0.35 -4.21
C LEU A 71 2.57 0.22 -2.98
N ALA A 72 2.56 1.54 -2.82
CA ALA A 72 3.11 2.21 -1.64
C ALA A 72 2.36 1.78 -0.37
N LEU A 73 1.03 1.80 -0.43
CA LEU A 73 0.19 1.33 0.67
C LEU A 73 0.44 -0.15 1.02
N MET A 74 0.57 -1.00 0.00
CA MET A 74 0.86 -2.41 0.20
C MET A 74 2.20 -2.63 0.90
N LEU A 75 3.21 -1.84 0.54
CA LEU A 75 4.52 -1.87 1.20
C LEU A 75 4.41 -1.48 2.67
N GLU A 76 3.65 -0.43 2.99
CA GLU A 76 3.42 0.00 4.37
C GLU A 76 2.70 -1.08 5.19
N ILE A 77 1.63 -1.66 4.66
CA ILE A 77 0.87 -2.74 5.31
C ILE A 77 1.80 -3.94 5.61
N ARG A 78 2.63 -4.33 4.64
CA ARG A 78 3.61 -5.42 4.80
C ARG A 78 4.68 -5.10 5.82
N HIS A 79 5.25 -3.89 5.75
CA HIS A 79 6.30 -3.44 6.65
C HIS A 79 5.81 -3.38 8.11
N ASN A 80 4.52 -3.07 8.32
CA ASN A 80 3.89 -3.09 9.64
C ASN A 80 3.35 -4.48 10.06
N GLY A 81 3.45 -5.52 9.22
CA GLY A 81 2.92 -6.85 9.53
C GLY A 81 1.38 -6.96 9.50
N LEU A 82 0.69 -5.99 8.91
CA LEU A 82 -0.77 -5.89 8.85
C LEU A 82 -1.40 -6.68 7.70
N THR A 83 -0.65 -7.59 7.09
CA THR A 83 -1.14 -8.38 5.93
C THR A 83 -2.35 -9.23 6.28
N HIS A 84 -2.45 -9.68 7.54
CA HIS A 84 -3.59 -10.46 8.05
C HIS A 84 -4.94 -9.72 7.95
N LEU A 85 -4.94 -8.38 7.86
CA LEU A 85 -6.16 -7.60 7.67
C LEU A 85 -6.78 -7.80 6.28
N LEU A 86 -5.97 -8.21 5.30
CA LEU A 86 -6.43 -8.48 3.93
C LEU A 86 -7.02 -9.89 3.77
N ASP A 87 -6.68 -10.82 4.66
CA ASP A 87 -7.17 -12.22 4.62
C ASP A 87 -8.71 -12.35 4.62
N PRO A 88 -9.48 -11.63 5.47
CA PRO A 88 -10.94 -11.69 5.39
C PRO A 88 -11.49 -11.11 4.09
N LEU A 89 -10.83 -10.12 3.50
CA LEU A 89 -11.26 -9.46 2.26
C LEU A 89 -11.03 -10.31 1.01
N ARG A 90 -10.15 -11.31 1.09
CA ARG A 90 -9.87 -12.26 0.00
C ARG A 90 -10.90 -13.40 -0.10
N LYS A 91 -11.68 -13.64 0.95
CA LYS A 91 -12.58 -14.80 1.07
C LYS A 91 -14.01 -14.55 0.61
N HIS A 92 -14.34 -13.33 0.19
CA HIS A 92 -15.68 -12.91 -0.24
C HIS A 92 -15.70 -12.40 -1.67
#